data_AF-A0A943E1F3-F1
#
_entry.id   AF-A0A943E1F3-F1
#
_cell.length_a   1.000
_cell.length_b   1.000
_cell.length_c   1.000
_cell.angle_alpha   90.00
_cell.angle_beta   90.00
_cell.angle_gamma   90.00
#
_symmetry.space_group_name_H-M   'P 1'
#
loop_
_entity.id
_entity.type
_entity.pdbx_description
1 polymer ?
#
loop_
_entity_poly.entity_id
_entity_poly.type
_entity_poly.pdbx_seq_one_letter_code
_entity_poly.pdbx_strand_id
1 'polypeptide(L)'
;MEYEINKGAGNPLEFKGLKSQYLFIFAGGLVAVLLVVVILYIAGVNQWICIPFGLLSGSLLVWLTFRLNARYGEHGLMKLLSG
;
A
#
# COMPACT_ATOMS: atom_id res chain seq x y z
N MET A 1 -31.60 -30.39 9.30
CA MET A 1 -30.92 -29.21 9.87
C MET A 1 -29.78 -28.87 8.95
N GLU A 2 -30.08 -28.01 7.97
CA GLU A 2 -29.13 -27.51 6.98
C GLU A 2 -28.14 -26.61 7.75
N TYR A 3 -26.89 -27.03 7.88
CA TYR A 3 -25.85 -26.17 8.42
C TYR A 3 -25.48 -25.16 7.33
N GLU A 4 -25.77 -23.87 7.55
CA GLU A 4 -25.20 -22.78 6.76
C GLU A 4 -23.68 -22.77 6.96
N ILE A 5 -22.98 -23.51 6.09
CA ILE A 5 -21.54 -23.39 5.94
C ILE A 5 -21.26 -21.99 5.39
N ASN A 6 -20.91 -21.07 6.29
CA ASN A 6 -20.28 -19.80 5.96
C ASN A 6 -18.90 -20.10 5.34
N LYS A 7 -18.89 -20.31 4.02
CA LYS A 7 -17.69 -20.58 3.22
C LYS A 7 -16.72 -19.39 3.29
N GLY A 8 -15.75 -19.51 4.21
CA GLY A 8 -14.34 -19.16 4.05
C GLY A 8 -14.00 -17.67 3.93
N ALA A 9 -13.20 -17.06 4.82
CA ALA A 9 -11.87 -17.49 5.25
C ALA A 9 -11.00 -18.18 4.16
N GLY A 10 -11.35 -18.01 2.88
CA GLY A 10 -10.69 -18.63 1.73
C GLY A 10 -10.68 -17.75 0.47
N ASN A 11 -11.33 -16.58 0.51
CA ASN A 11 -11.07 -15.54 -0.47
C ASN A 11 -9.75 -14.84 -0.08
N PRO A 12 -8.78 -14.64 -1.00
CA PRO A 12 -7.66 -13.76 -0.70
C PRO A 12 -8.22 -12.44 -0.18
N LEU A 13 -7.68 -11.91 0.93
CA LEU A 13 -8.19 -10.71 1.60
C LEU A 13 -8.40 -9.56 0.58
N GLU A 14 -9.61 -9.46 0.07
CA GLU A 14 -10.10 -8.34 -0.71
C GLU A 14 -10.79 -7.42 0.28
N PHE A 15 -10.00 -6.58 0.93
CA PHE A 15 -10.55 -5.50 1.70
C PHE A 15 -11.16 -4.50 0.71
N LYS A 16 -12.47 -4.62 0.48
CA LYS A 16 -13.32 -3.57 -0.11
C LYS A 16 -12.72 -2.93 -1.38
N GLY A 17 -12.33 -3.75 -2.36
CA GLY A 17 -11.79 -3.31 -3.67
C GLY A 17 -10.27 -3.12 -3.75
N LEU A 18 -9.53 -3.38 -2.66
CA LEU A 18 -8.06 -3.46 -2.65
C LEU A 18 -7.61 -4.90 -2.38
N LYS A 19 -6.90 -5.49 -3.34
CA LYS A 19 -6.21 -6.77 -3.18
C LYS A 19 -5.14 -6.63 -2.09
N SER A 20 -5.06 -7.58 -1.16
CA SER A 20 -4.06 -7.67 -0.07
C SER A 20 -2.62 -7.32 -0.49
N GLN A 21 -2.24 -7.63 -1.74
CA GLN A 21 -0.90 -7.40 -2.28
C GLN A 21 -0.54 -5.91 -2.44
N TYR A 22 -1.46 -5.08 -2.96
CA TYR A 22 -1.24 -3.63 -3.09
C TYR A 22 -1.39 -2.92 -1.75
N LEU A 23 -2.23 -3.45 -0.85
CA LEU A 23 -2.33 -2.94 0.53
C LEU A 23 -0.99 -3.09 1.28
N PHE A 24 -0.28 -4.20 1.06
CA PHE A 24 1.02 -4.43 1.67
C PHE A 24 2.09 -3.47 1.13
N ILE A 25 2.09 -3.22 -0.19
CA ILE A 25 2.97 -2.23 -0.84
C ILE A 25 2.66 -0.82 -0.34
N PHE A 26 1.38 -0.50 -0.17
CA PHE A 26 0.94 0.77 0.39
C PHE A 26 1.44 0.97 1.81
N ALA A 27 1.15 0.02 2.70
CA ALA A 27 1.56 0.07 4.10
C ALA A 27 3.10 0.12 4.23
N GLY A 28 3.82 -0.76 3.52
CA GLY A 28 5.28 -0.77 3.50
C GLY A 28 5.87 0.53 2.96
N GLY A 29 5.28 1.08 1.90
CA GLY A 29 5.69 2.36 1.34
C GLY A 29 5.47 3.53 2.29
N LEU A 30 4.34 3.56 3.00
CA LEU A 30 4.03 4.60 4.00
C LEU A 30 5.00 4.53 5.19
N VAL A 31 5.32 3.30 5.64
CA VAL A 31 6.35 3.06 6.67
C VAL A 31 7.72 3.56 6.19
N ALA A 32 8.11 3.26 4.94
CA ALA A 32 9.38 3.72 4.39
C ALA A 32 9.47 5.25 4.29
N VAL A 33 8.41 5.92 3.81
CA VAL A 33 8.33 7.39 3.77
C VAL A 33 8.48 7.98 5.18
N LEU A 34 7.79 7.39 6.16
CA LEU A 34 7.88 7.83 7.55
C LEU A 34 9.31 7.69 8.09
N LEU A 35 9.97 6.54 7.85
CA LEU A 35 11.36 6.34 8.27
C LEU A 35 12.31 7.34 7.63
N VAL A 36 12.17 7.62 6.33
CA VAL A 36 13.00 8.62 5.63
C VAL A 36 12.83 10.00 6.25
N VAL A 37 11.59 10.42 6.53
CA VAL A 37 11.29 11.69 7.19
C VAL A 37 11.91 11.76 8.60
N VAL A 38 11.80 10.68 9.37
CA VAL A 38 12.40 10.62 10.72
C VAL A 38 13.92 10.69 10.66
N ILE A 39 14.56 9.97 9.73
CA ILE A 39 16.02 10.02 9.55
C ILE A 39 16.48 11.42 9.13
N LEU A 40 15.78 12.07 8.18
CA LEU A 40 16.07 13.44 7.76
C LEU A 40 15.95 14.42 8.94
N TYR A 41 14.93 14.26 9.78
CA TYR A 41 14.72 15.08 10.97
C TYR A 41 15.87 14.91 11.99
N ILE A 42 16.26 13.66 12.28
CA ILE A 42 17.38 13.36 13.21
C ILE A 42 18.72 13.85 12.63
N ALA A 43 18.88 13.81 11.30
CA ALA A 43 20.05 14.35 10.60
C ALA A 43 20.14 15.88 10.62
N GLY A 44 19.16 16.58 11.21
CA GLY A 44 19.18 18.04 11.39
C GLY A 44 18.60 18.82 10.21
N VAL A 45 17.87 18.16 9.29
CA VAL A 45 17.17 18.85 8.20
C VAL A 45 16.02 19.68 8.77
N ASN A 46 15.89 20.91 8.25
CA ASN A 46 14.83 21.83 8.67
C ASN A 46 13.45 21.20 8.50
N GLN A 47 12.62 21.30 9.55
CA GLN A 47 11.25 20.74 9.55
C GLN A 47 10.40 21.30 8.41
N TRP A 48 10.63 22.56 8.03
CA TRP A 48 10.00 23.20 6.88
C TRP A 48 10.23 22.49 5.54
N ILE A 49 11.31 21.71 5.41
CA ILE A 49 11.60 20.89 4.23
C ILE A 49 11.09 19.45 4.45
N CYS A 50 11.23 18.93 5.67
CA CYS A 50 10.87 17.57 6.00
C CYS A 50 9.35 17.32 5.90
N ILE A 51 8.53 18.28 6.33
CA ILE A 51 7.07 18.22 6.30
C ILE A 51 6.53 18.13 4.86
N PRO A 52 6.83 19.08 3.94
CA PRO A 52 6.33 18.99 2.58
C PRO A 52 6.90 17.78 1.85
N PHE A 53 8.14 17.37 2.12
CA PHE A 53 8.70 16.16 1.55
C PHE A 53 7.90 14.91 1.95
N GLY A 54 7.58 14.76 3.23
CA GLY A 54 6.73 13.66 3.72
C GLY A 54 5.32 13.69 3.13
N LEU A 55 4.71 14.88 3.04
CA LEU A 55 3.37 15.04 2.48
C LEU A 55 3.31 14.75 0.98
N LEU A 56 4.30 15.21 0.21
CA LEU A 56 4.39 14.99 -1.23
C LEU A 56 4.69 13.53 -1.55
N SER A 57 5.68 12.94 -0.88
CA SER A 57 6.04 11.53 -1.07
C SER A 57 4.89 10.60 -0.63
N GLY A 58 4.25 10.86 0.51
CA GLY A 58 3.07 10.13 0.97
C GLY A 58 1.90 10.23 -0.01
N SER A 59 1.56 11.44 -0.47
CA SER A 59 0.47 11.65 -1.44
C SER A 59 0.77 10.97 -2.78
N LEU A 60 2.01 11.05 -3.26
CA LEU A 60 2.45 10.38 -4.48
C LEU A 60 2.38 8.87 -4.33
N LEU A 61 2.74 8.33 -3.15
CA LEU A 61 2.70 6.90 -2.87
C LEU A 61 1.27 6.36 -2.80
N VAL A 62 0.37 7.10 -2.15
CA VAL A 62 -1.08 6.82 -2.17
C VAL A 62 -1.57 6.82 -3.61
N TRP A 63 -1.29 7.87 -4.36
CA TRP A 63 -1.73 8.01 -5.75
C TRP A 63 -1.19 6.88 -6.64
N LEU A 64 0.11 6.57 -6.55
CA LEU A 64 0.72 5.46 -7.28
C LEU A 64 0.09 4.13 -6.91
N THR A 65 -0.14 3.86 -5.63
CA THR A 65 -0.74 2.60 -5.18
C THR A 65 -2.17 2.46 -5.70
N PHE A 66 -2.99 3.51 -5.60
CA PHE A 66 -4.35 3.51 -6.16
C PHE A 66 -4.35 3.41 -7.69
N ARG A 67 -3.41 4.09 -8.35
CA ARG A 67 -3.27 4.01 -9.81
C ARG A 67 -2.82 2.63 -10.26
N LEU A 68 -1.89 2.00 -9.55
CA LEU A 68 -1.46 0.61 -9.79
C LEU A 68 -2.60 -0.37 -9.55
N ASN A 69 -3.35 -0.19 -8.46
CA ASN A 69 -4.55 -0.96 -8.15
C ASN A 69 -5.59 -0.84 -9.29
N ALA A 70 -5.81 0.37 -9.83
CA ALA A 70 -6.74 0.61 -10.93
C ALA A 70 -6.24 0.13 -12.30
N ARG A 71 -4.93 0.23 -12.58
CA ARG A 71 -4.35 -0.17 -13.89
C ARG A 71 -4.17 -1.67 -14.03
N TYR A 72 -3.79 -2.36 -12.96
CA TYR A 72 -3.38 -3.76 -13.01
C TYR A 72 -4.44 -4.73 -12.46
N GLY A 73 -5.43 -4.23 -11.69
CA GLY A 73 -6.61 -5.00 -11.26
C GLY A 73 -6.28 -6.40 -10.71
N GLU A 74 -7.22 -7.34 -10.85
CA GLU A 74 -7.07 -8.73 -10.40
C GLU A 74 -6.04 -9.55 -11.19
N HIS A 75 -5.73 -9.18 -12.45
CA HIS A 75 -5.06 -10.07 -13.40
C HIS A 75 -3.57 -9.73 -13.66
N GLY A 76 -3.08 -8.58 -13.19
CA GLY A 76 -1.76 -8.05 -13.56
C GLY A 76 -0.58 -8.61 -12.77
N LEU A 77 -0.65 -8.63 -11.43
CA LEU A 77 0.52 -8.95 -10.60
C LEU A 77 0.78 -10.47 -10.48
N MET A 78 -0.28 -11.30 -10.47
CA MET A 78 -0.12 -12.76 -10.47
C MET A 78 0.54 -13.27 -11.76
N LYS A 79 0.34 -12.58 -12.89
CA LYS A 79 0.96 -12.93 -14.18
C LYS A 79 2.44 -12.54 -14.29
N LEU A 80 2.89 -11.60 -13.46
CA LEU A 80 4.30 -11.18 -13.36
C LEU A 80 5.10 -12.03 -12.37
N LEU A 81 4.44 -12.64 -11.39
CA LEU A 81 5.10 -13.47 -10.36
C LEU A 81 5.19 -14.96 -10.73
N SER A 82 4.49 -15.39 -11.79
CA SER A 82 4.47 -16.78 -12.29
C SER A 82 5.34 -17.01 -13.54
N GLY A 83 6.26 -16.08 -13.84
CA GLY A 83 7.23 -16.19 -14.94
C GLY A 83 8.61 -16.57 -14.44
#